data_AF-A0A182GXN0-F1
#
_entry.id   AF-A0A182GXN0-F1
#
_cell.length_a   1.000
_cell.length_b   1.000
_cell.length_c   1.000
_cell.angle_alpha   90.00
_cell.angle_beta   90.00
_cell.angle_gamma   90.00
#
_symmetry.space_group_name_H-M   'P 1'
#
loop_
_entity.id
_entity.type
_entity.pdbx_description
1 polymer ?
#
loop_
_entity_poly.entity_id
_entity_poly.type
_entity_poly.pdbx_seq_one_letter_code
_entity_poly.pdbx_strand_id
1 'polypeptide(L)'
;MTQMALQLNVTYRDAADKPATVLYDVPKNARVVNGSCADNDQFIQLVWGPESVEKNRLMVSFRRNTTEHEFALSGMSFYLVVFGEQFPNAKDNQILTLENNQTLFKTPTDMSYHCNRPQKLNLTASDNSTSTVTVSKLQFEAFHNKQNAKFSIAKDCDAIDTPDIVPIAVGCALILLIVIVLIAYLAGRRSTRSRGYVSM
;
A
#
# COMPACT_ATOMS: atom_id res chain seq x y z
N MET A 1 3.21 -11.27 -6.11
CA MET A 1 4.55 -10.92 -5.58
C MET A 1 4.38 -9.89 -4.48
N THR A 2 5.20 -9.93 -3.42
CA THR A 2 5.10 -8.98 -2.30
C THR A 2 6.43 -8.78 -1.62
N GLN A 3 6.69 -7.55 -1.19
CA GLN A 3 7.82 -7.11 -0.39
C GLN A 3 7.31 -6.11 0.64
N MET A 4 7.57 -6.35 1.92
CA MET A 4 7.14 -5.48 3.00
C MET A 4 7.94 -5.76 4.27
N ALA A 5 8.03 -4.76 5.14
CA ALA A 5 8.49 -4.91 6.51
C ALA A 5 7.31 -4.66 7.46
N LEU A 6 7.11 -5.58 8.39
CA LEU A 6 5.97 -5.60 9.31
C LEU A 6 6.49 -5.54 10.75
N GLN A 7 6.00 -4.57 11.51
CA GLN A 7 6.22 -4.45 12.95
C GLN A 7 4.87 -4.44 13.65
N LEU A 8 4.60 -5.46 14.46
CA LEU A 8 3.37 -5.58 15.22
C LEU A 8 3.54 -4.92 16.60
N ASN A 9 2.51 -4.26 17.07
CA ASN A 9 2.36 -3.82 18.45
C ASN A 9 1.22 -4.64 19.05
N VAL A 10 1.59 -5.62 19.86
CA VAL A 10 0.69 -6.68 20.34
C VAL A 10 0.68 -6.72 21.86
N THR A 11 -0.49 -7.02 22.42
CA THR A 11 -0.67 -7.22 23.86
C THR A 11 -0.86 -8.71 24.14
N TYR A 12 -0.11 -9.25 25.09
CA TYR A 12 -0.16 -10.62 25.56
C TYR A 12 -0.34 -10.67 27.08
N ARG A 13 -0.44 -11.87 27.66
CA ARG A 13 -0.60 -12.07 29.10
C ARG A 13 0.69 -12.57 29.69
N ASP A 14 1.16 -11.92 30.75
CA ASP A 14 2.30 -12.42 31.51
C ASP A 14 1.92 -13.62 32.41
N ALA A 15 2.91 -14.24 33.04
CA ALA A 15 2.72 -15.37 33.94
C ALA A 15 1.86 -15.03 35.19
N ALA A 16 1.67 -13.74 35.50
CA ALA A 16 0.79 -13.24 36.55
C ALA A 16 -0.60 -12.81 36.02
N ASP A 17 -0.92 -13.17 34.77
CA ASP A 17 -2.16 -12.86 34.04
C ASP A 17 -2.39 -11.36 33.78
N LYS A 18 -1.35 -10.53 33.90
CA LYS A 18 -1.40 -9.09 33.60
C LYS A 18 -1.15 -8.84 32.12
N PRO A 19 -1.79 -7.83 31.52
CA PRO A 19 -1.52 -7.44 30.14
C PRO A 19 -0.12 -6.84 30.02
N ALA A 20 0.66 -7.34 29.07
CA ALA A 20 1.97 -6.82 28.69
C ALA A 20 1.99 -6.55 27.18
N THR A 21 2.70 -5.52 26.74
CA THR A 21 2.72 -5.09 25.33
C THR A 21 4.14 -5.14 24.80
N VAL A 22 4.31 -5.63 23.57
CA VAL A 22 5.61 -5.70 22.90
C VAL A 22 5.53 -5.29 21.44
N LEU A 23 6.65 -4.75 20.94
CA LEU A 23 6.87 -4.54 19.52
C LEU A 23 7.55 -5.78 18.94
N TYR A 24 6.87 -6.44 18.00
CA TYR A 24 7.32 -7.67 17.38
C TYR A 24 7.59 -7.45 15.89
N ASP A 25 8.84 -7.59 15.48
CA ASP A 25 9.22 -7.51 14.07
C ASP A 25 9.08 -8.87 13.38
N VAL A 26 8.38 -8.91 12.24
CA VAL A 26 8.33 -10.13 11.41
C VAL A 26 9.72 -10.34 10.79
N PRO A 27 10.35 -11.51 11.00
CA PRO A 27 11.74 -11.71 10.62
C PRO A 27 11.89 -11.94 9.11
N LYS A 28 13.07 -11.58 8.58
CA LYS A 28 13.41 -11.71 7.15
C LYS A 28 13.47 -13.17 6.65
N ASN A 29 13.62 -14.14 7.55
CA ASN A 29 13.68 -15.56 7.22
C ASN A 29 12.30 -16.22 7.14
N ALA A 30 11.21 -15.44 7.18
CA ALA A 30 9.88 -15.95 6.92
C ALA A 30 9.81 -16.55 5.51
N ARG A 31 9.27 -17.78 5.42
CA ARG A 31 9.22 -18.56 4.18
C ARG A 31 7.78 -18.76 3.73
N VAL A 32 7.56 -18.68 2.43
CA VAL A 32 6.26 -19.01 1.83
C VAL A 32 6.05 -20.51 1.92
N VAL A 33 4.91 -20.95 2.43
CA VAL A 33 4.54 -22.38 2.53
C VAL A 33 3.27 -22.73 1.77
N ASN A 34 2.42 -21.74 1.51
CA ASN A 34 1.17 -21.95 0.81
C ASN A 34 0.78 -20.65 0.09
N GLY A 35 -0.07 -20.77 -0.92
CA GLY A 35 -0.62 -19.64 -1.65
C GLY A 35 -1.64 -20.09 -2.69
N SER A 36 -2.49 -19.16 -3.12
CA SER A 36 -3.45 -19.37 -4.19
C SER A 36 -3.35 -18.25 -5.21
N CYS A 37 -3.43 -18.62 -6.49
CA CYS A 37 -3.44 -17.72 -7.63
C CYS A 37 -4.81 -17.72 -8.33
N ALA A 38 -5.90 -17.98 -7.61
CA ALA A 38 -7.24 -18.03 -8.19
C ALA A 38 -7.69 -16.66 -8.78
N ASP A 39 -8.75 -16.69 -9.59
CA ASP A 39 -9.13 -15.55 -10.44
C ASP A 39 -9.64 -14.33 -9.66
N ASN A 40 -10.36 -14.55 -8.56
CA ASN A 40 -10.99 -13.47 -7.78
C ASN A 40 -10.31 -13.23 -6.44
N ASP A 41 -9.75 -14.27 -5.83
CA ASP A 41 -9.13 -14.21 -4.51
C ASP A 41 -7.77 -14.90 -4.55
N GLN A 42 -6.74 -14.15 -4.19
CA GLN A 42 -5.37 -14.65 -4.09
C GLN A 42 -4.88 -14.49 -2.67
N PHE A 43 -4.03 -15.40 -2.23
CA PHE A 43 -3.39 -15.26 -0.93
C PHE A 43 -1.99 -15.83 -0.96
N ILE A 44 -1.18 -15.38 -0.03
CA ILE A 44 0.14 -15.93 0.25
C ILE A 44 0.27 -16.15 1.75
N GLN A 45 0.79 -17.32 2.12
CA GLN A 45 0.98 -17.71 3.51
C GLN A 45 2.47 -17.89 3.79
N LEU A 46 2.97 -17.10 4.74
CA LEU A 46 4.34 -17.15 5.23
C LEU A 46 4.38 -17.77 6.62
N VAL A 47 5.46 -18.47 6.94
CA VAL A 47 5.74 -18.98 8.29
C VAL A 47 7.16 -18.70 8.74
N TRP A 48 7.34 -18.56 10.05
CA TRP A 48 8.65 -18.39 10.68
C TRP A 48 8.64 -18.92 12.11
N GLY A 49 9.81 -19.01 12.71
CA GLY A 49 10.01 -19.54 14.05
C GLY A 49 10.90 -20.79 14.06
N PRO A 50 11.32 -21.23 15.26
CA PRO A 50 12.15 -22.42 15.44
C PRO A 50 11.44 -23.68 14.95
N GLU A 51 12.20 -24.75 14.71
CA GLU A 51 11.61 -26.05 14.38
C GLU A 51 11.07 -26.80 15.61
N SER A 52 11.55 -26.45 16.80
CA SER A 52 11.18 -27.07 18.07
C SER A 52 9.82 -26.65 18.61
N VAL A 53 9.18 -25.63 18.03
CA VAL A 53 7.89 -25.08 18.46
C VAL A 53 6.97 -24.90 17.26
N GLU A 54 5.67 -24.70 17.54
CA GLU A 54 4.73 -24.35 16.48
C GLU A 54 5.17 -23.04 15.80
N LYS A 55 5.09 -23.01 14.46
CA LYS A 55 5.53 -21.87 13.67
C LYS A 55 4.48 -20.77 13.67
N ASN A 56 4.96 -19.53 13.76
CA ASN A 56 4.17 -18.34 13.48
C ASN A 56 3.72 -18.35 12.02
N ARG A 57 2.54 -17.81 11.74
CA ARG A 57 1.97 -17.74 10.38
C ARG A 57 1.46 -16.34 10.08
N LEU A 58 1.64 -15.90 8.85
CA LEU A 58 1.05 -14.71 8.27
C LEU A 58 0.35 -15.11 6.98
N MET A 59 -0.94 -14.81 6.87
CA MET A 59 -1.69 -14.91 5.64
C MET A 59 -2.02 -13.50 5.15
N VAL A 60 -1.67 -13.22 3.91
CA VAL A 60 -1.96 -11.95 3.23
C VAL A 60 -2.87 -12.25 2.06
N SER A 61 -4.06 -11.65 2.07
CA SER A 61 -5.12 -11.93 1.12
C SER A 61 -5.39 -10.72 0.24
N PHE A 62 -5.63 -10.98 -1.03
CA PHE A 62 -5.93 -10.01 -2.06
C PHE A 62 -7.22 -10.39 -2.76
N ARG A 63 -8.02 -9.38 -3.11
CA ARG A 63 -9.26 -9.58 -3.85
C ARG A 63 -9.32 -8.68 -5.06
N ARG A 64 -9.75 -9.24 -6.19
CA ARG A 64 -9.95 -8.52 -7.45
C ARG A 64 -11.39 -8.01 -7.53
N ASN A 65 -11.53 -6.75 -7.94
CA ASN A 65 -12.78 -6.15 -8.37
C ASN A 65 -12.78 -6.07 -9.90
N THR A 66 -13.49 -6.98 -10.55
CA THR A 66 -13.56 -7.06 -12.01
C THR A 66 -14.30 -5.89 -12.63
N THR A 67 -15.21 -5.25 -11.89
CA THR A 67 -15.98 -4.09 -12.36
C THR A 67 -15.12 -2.82 -12.42
N GLU A 68 -14.26 -2.61 -11.42
CA GLU A 68 -13.37 -1.44 -11.34
C GLU A 68 -12.01 -1.70 -12.01
N HIS A 69 -11.74 -2.92 -12.47
CA HIS A 69 -10.44 -3.37 -12.98
C HIS A 69 -9.28 -3.18 -11.99
N GLU A 70 -9.59 -3.28 -10.69
CA GLU A 70 -8.65 -3.09 -9.58
C GLU A 70 -8.54 -4.36 -8.74
N PHE A 71 -7.48 -4.44 -7.96
CA PHE A 71 -7.36 -5.36 -6.85
C PHE A 71 -6.99 -4.60 -5.58
N ALA A 72 -7.24 -5.20 -4.43
CA ALA A 72 -6.95 -4.61 -3.14
C ALA A 72 -6.44 -5.67 -2.16
N LEU A 73 -5.72 -5.23 -1.14
CA LEU A 73 -5.49 -6.04 0.05
C LEU A 73 -6.85 -6.25 0.72
N SER A 74 -7.32 -7.49 0.79
CA SER A 74 -8.62 -7.84 1.40
C SER A 74 -8.49 -8.16 2.88
N GLY A 75 -7.31 -8.61 3.31
CA GLY A 75 -7.02 -8.77 4.72
C GLY A 75 -5.64 -9.34 5.02
N MET A 76 -5.31 -9.30 6.31
CA MET A 76 -4.12 -9.92 6.87
C MET A 76 -4.49 -10.66 8.14
N SER A 77 -4.05 -11.91 8.26
CA SER A 77 -4.24 -12.73 9.46
C SER A 77 -2.88 -13.19 9.98
N PHE A 78 -2.64 -12.96 11.28
CA PHE A 78 -1.44 -13.37 11.99
C PHE A 78 -1.81 -14.43 13.01
N TYR A 79 -1.05 -15.51 13.02
CA TYR A 79 -1.03 -16.53 14.06
C TYR A 79 0.33 -16.48 14.73
N LEU A 80 0.40 -15.96 15.95
CA LEU A 80 1.63 -15.77 16.70
C LEU A 80 1.63 -16.67 17.94
N VAL A 81 2.65 -17.50 18.05
CA VAL A 81 2.96 -18.25 19.26
C VAL A 81 3.81 -17.33 20.15
N VAL A 82 3.32 -17.08 21.36
CA VAL A 82 3.96 -16.18 22.33
C VAL A 82 5.00 -16.99 23.10
N PHE A 83 6.26 -16.95 22.67
CA PHE A 83 7.35 -17.68 23.32
C PHE A 83 8.70 -16.96 23.22
N GLY A 84 9.61 -17.30 24.13
CA GLY A 84 11.01 -16.87 24.09
C GLY A 84 11.24 -15.42 24.53
N GLU A 85 12.45 -14.92 24.31
CA GLU A 85 12.88 -13.59 24.77
C GLU A 85 12.10 -12.44 24.13
N GLN A 86 11.43 -12.69 22.99
CA GLN A 86 10.57 -11.71 22.32
C GLN A 86 9.29 -11.41 23.11
N PHE A 87 8.92 -12.28 24.06
CA PHE A 87 7.75 -12.12 24.92
C PHE A 87 8.15 -12.39 26.38
N PRO A 88 8.80 -11.42 27.05
CA PRO A 88 9.31 -11.62 28.41
C PRO A 88 8.18 -11.93 29.39
N ASN A 89 8.42 -12.90 30.28
CA ASN A 89 7.47 -13.37 31.28
C ASN A 89 6.10 -13.78 30.71
N ALA A 90 6.01 -14.18 29.44
CA ALA A 90 4.75 -14.65 28.86
C ALA A 90 4.21 -15.89 29.57
N LYS A 91 2.89 -16.02 29.57
CA LYS A 91 2.20 -17.23 29.98
C LYS A 91 2.47 -18.37 29.00
N ASP A 92 2.72 -19.57 29.52
CA ASP A 92 3.02 -20.73 28.69
C ASP A 92 1.89 -21.06 27.70
N ASN A 93 2.28 -21.49 26.49
CA ASN A 93 1.39 -21.92 25.41
C ASN A 93 0.34 -20.89 24.97
N GLN A 94 0.61 -19.60 25.16
CA GLN A 94 -0.27 -18.54 24.67
C GLN A 94 -0.13 -18.37 23.15
N ILE A 95 -1.27 -18.25 22.46
CA ILE A 95 -1.37 -17.98 21.03
C ILE A 95 -2.19 -16.72 20.81
N LEU A 96 -1.72 -15.84 19.94
CA LEU A 96 -2.43 -14.65 19.50
C LEU A 96 -2.86 -14.83 18.04
N THR A 97 -4.16 -14.69 17.78
CA THR A 97 -4.70 -14.59 16.42
C THR A 97 -5.17 -13.16 16.20
N LEU A 98 -4.58 -12.49 15.21
CA LEU A 98 -4.81 -11.08 14.93
C LEU A 98 -5.24 -10.92 13.47
N GLU A 99 -6.35 -10.25 13.22
CA GLU A 99 -6.90 -10.10 11.88
C GLU A 99 -7.20 -8.65 11.51
N ASN A 100 -6.94 -8.31 10.26
CA ASN A 100 -7.49 -7.12 9.61
C ASN A 100 -8.29 -7.58 8.39
N ASN A 101 -9.59 -7.33 8.41
CA ASN A 101 -10.51 -7.70 7.32
C ASN A 101 -10.98 -6.46 6.55
N GLN A 102 -10.10 -5.46 6.40
CA GLN A 102 -10.40 -4.22 5.68
C GLN A 102 -9.89 -4.30 4.25
N THR A 103 -10.68 -3.79 3.32
CA THR A 103 -10.23 -3.61 1.93
C THR A 103 -9.37 -2.36 1.83
N LEU A 104 -8.07 -2.52 1.62
CA LEU A 104 -7.08 -1.45 1.65
C LEU A 104 -6.21 -1.47 0.39
N PHE A 105 -5.54 -0.34 0.14
CA PHE A 105 -4.50 -0.25 -0.90
C PHE A 105 -4.99 -0.65 -2.30
N LYS A 106 -6.15 -0.11 -2.71
CA LYS A 106 -6.72 -0.33 -4.04
C LYS A 106 -5.72 0.04 -5.13
N THR A 107 -5.53 -0.86 -6.08
CA THR A 107 -4.50 -0.80 -7.11
C THR A 107 -5.03 -1.34 -8.44
N PRO A 108 -4.79 -0.67 -9.58
CA PRO A 108 -5.13 -1.20 -10.89
C PRO A 108 -4.48 -2.56 -11.17
N THR A 109 -5.19 -3.47 -11.84
CA THR A 109 -4.75 -4.87 -12.03
C THR A 109 -3.44 -5.03 -12.83
N ASP A 110 -3.05 -4.04 -13.63
CA ASP A 110 -1.80 -4.03 -14.41
C ASP A 110 -0.64 -3.30 -13.73
N MET A 111 -0.81 -2.90 -12.47
CA MET A 111 0.15 -2.12 -11.69
C MET A 111 0.52 -2.84 -10.38
N SER A 112 1.65 -2.44 -9.80
CA SER A 112 2.02 -2.80 -8.43
C SER A 112 1.63 -1.68 -7.47
N TYR A 113 1.25 -1.98 -6.24
CA TYR A 113 1.13 -0.96 -5.19
C TYR A 113 2.51 -0.71 -4.61
N HIS A 114 2.91 0.55 -4.40
CA HIS A 114 4.16 0.90 -3.73
C HIS A 114 3.94 2.00 -2.70
N CYS A 115 4.52 1.84 -1.52
CA CYS A 115 4.47 2.83 -0.45
C CYS A 115 5.70 2.72 0.45
N ASN A 116 6.51 3.78 0.46
CA ASN A 116 7.67 3.88 1.35
C ASN A 116 7.30 4.33 2.76
N ARG A 117 6.23 5.12 2.90
CA ARG A 117 5.80 5.63 4.20
C ARG A 117 5.26 4.51 5.10
N PRO A 118 5.52 4.55 6.41
CA PRO A 118 4.90 3.61 7.35
C PRO A 118 3.38 3.80 7.37
N GLN A 119 2.64 2.73 7.12
CA GLN A 119 1.19 2.66 7.19
C GLN A 119 0.80 1.87 8.44
N LYS A 120 -0.02 2.44 9.30
CA LYS A 120 -0.46 1.78 10.54
C LYS A 120 -1.86 1.21 10.34
N LEU A 121 -2.00 -0.09 10.54
CA LEU A 121 -3.25 -0.83 10.37
C LEU A 121 -3.72 -1.38 11.72
N ASN A 122 -5.02 -1.32 11.97
CA ASN A 122 -5.62 -1.88 13.17
C ASN A 122 -5.86 -3.38 12.97
N LEU A 123 -5.47 -4.17 13.95
CA LEU A 123 -5.72 -5.60 14.01
C LEU A 123 -6.71 -5.88 15.15
N THR A 124 -7.68 -6.74 14.91
CA THR A 124 -8.58 -7.25 15.93
C THR A 124 -8.07 -8.60 16.41
N ALA A 125 -7.89 -8.74 17.72
CA ALA A 125 -7.54 -10.00 18.34
C ALA A 125 -8.79 -10.84 18.66
N SER A 126 -8.62 -12.14 18.88
CA SER A 126 -9.72 -13.04 19.25
C SER A 126 -10.46 -12.67 20.54
N ASP A 127 -9.79 -11.96 21.46
CA ASP A 127 -10.38 -11.45 22.71
C ASP A 127 -11.01 -10.05 22.55
N ASN A 128 -11.22 -9.60 21.30
CA ASN A 128 -11.67 -8.26 20.92
C ASN A 128 -10.74 -7.12 21.34
N SER A 129 -9.51 -7.41 21.76
CA SER A 129 -8.52 -6.36 21.96
C SER A 129 -8.02 -5.81 20.63
N THR A 130 -7.67 -4.52 20.62
CA THR A 130 -7.11 -3.85 19.45
C THR A 130 -5.59 -3.89 19.52
N SER A 131 -4.98 -4.55 18.54
CA SER A 131 -3.54 -4.50 18.28
C SER A 131 -3.30 -3.70 17.01
N THR A 132 -2.05 -3.35 16.71
CA THR A 132 -1.75 -2.61 15.48
C THR A 132 -0.54 -3.20 14.77
N VAL A 133 -0.50 -3.09 13.45
CA VAL A 133 0.67 -3.43 12.64
C VAL A 133 1.10 -2.23 11.83
N THR A 134 2.38 -1.91 11.92
CA THR A 134 3.02 -0.92 11.08
C THR A 134 3.65 -1.63 9.90
N VAL A 135 3.19 -1.29 8.70
CA VAL A 135 3.68 -1.80 7.42
C VAL A 135 4.57 -0.72 6.80
N SER A 136 5.79 -1.08 6.39
CA SER A 136 6.74 -0.15 5.75
C SER A 136 7.44 -0.80 4.57
N LYS A 137 8.00 0.02 3.66
CA LYS A 137 8.63 -0.44 2.41
C LYS A 137 7.73 -1.41 1.65
N LEU A 138 6.46 -1.05 1.56
CA LEU A 138 5.39 -1.89 1.05
C LEU A 138 5.42 -1.85 -0.47
N GLN A 139 5.58 -3.00 -1.11
CA GLN A 139 5.33 -3.18 -2.53
C GLN A 139 4.68 -4.52 -2.78
N PHE A 140 3.50 -4.54 -3.39
CA PHE A 140 2.85 -5.80 -3.74
C PHE A 140 2.17 -5.71 -5.10
N GLU A 141 2.02 -6.88 -5.71
CA GLU A 141 1.28 -7.06 -6.95
C GLU A 141 0.61 -8.43 -6.89
N ALA A 142 -0.71 -8.44 -6.88
CA ALA A 142 -1.50 -9.64 -7.01
C ALA A 142 -2.02 -9.75 -8.45
N PHE A 143 -2.51 -10.93 -8.82
CA PHE A 143 -3.15 -11.16 -10.11
C PHE A 143 -2.25 -10.93 -11.33
N HIS A 144 -0.94 -11.07 -11.13
CA HIS A 144 0.09 -10.83 -12.13
C HIS A 144 -0.07 -11.79 -13.33
N ASN A 145 -0.31 -11.24 -14.51
CA ASN A 145 -0.52 -12.01 -15.75
C ASN A 145 0.78 -12.23 -16.56
N LYS A 146 1.88 -11.54 -16.21
CA LYS A 146 3.15 -11.69 -16.94
C LYS A 146 3.93 -12.87 -16.36
N GLN A 147 4.60 -13.65 -17.20
CA GLN A 147 5.50 -14.71 -16.73
C GLN A 147 6.89 -14.13 -16.40
N ASN A 148 6.96 -13.17 -15.49
CA ASN A 148 8.23 -12.66 -14.99
C ASN A 148 8.16 -12.42 -13.48
N ALA A 149 9.34 -12.38 -12.84
CA ALA A 149 9.47 -12.15 -11.41
C ALA A 149 9.71 -10.66 -11.09
N LYS A 150 9.13 -9.75 -11.88
CA LYS A 150 9.33 -8.30 -11.72
C LYS A 150 8.00 -7.61 -11.48
N PHE A 151 8.01 -6.65 -10.57
CA PHE A 151 6.86 -5.78 -10.38
C PHE A 151 6.55 -4.98 -11.65
N SER A 152 5.27 -4.83 -11.96
CA SER A 152 4.74 -3.87 -12.94
C SER A 152 4.90 -2.44 -12.42
N ILE A 153 4.53 -1.46 -13.25
CA ILE A 153 4.61 -0.04 -12.93
C ILE A 153 3.92 0.22 -11.59
N ALA A 154 4.60 0.93 -10.70
CA ALA A 154 4.12 1.17 -9.35
C ALA A 154 3.10 2.31 -9.32
N LYS A 155 1.94 2.06 -8.68
CA LYS A 155 1.05 3.08 -8.15
C LYS A 155 1.59 3.45 -6.77
N ASP A 156 2.19 4.62 -6.67
CA ASP A 156 2.66 5.15 -5.39
C ASP A 156 1.47 5.59 -4.51
N CYS A 157 1.53 5.29 -3.22
CA CYS A 157 0.53 5.71 -2.24
C CYS A 157 0.41 7.24 -2.09
N ASP A 158 1.46 7.97 -2.46
CA ASP A 158 1.55 9.43 -2.43
C ASP A 158 1.32 10.05 -3.81
N ALA A 159 1.10 9.23 -4.84
CA ALA A 159 0.72 9.75 -6.14
C ALA A 159 -0.59 10.51 -5.97
N ILE A 160 -0.58 11.77 -6.39
CA ILE A 160 -1.78 12.58 -6.43
C ILE A 160 -2.71 11.86 -7.41
N ASP A 161 -3.71 11.14 -6.91
CA ASP A 161 -4.86 10.67 -7.67
C ASP A 161 -5.66 11.94 -8.05
N THR A 162 -5.16 12.77 -8.98
CA THR A 162 -5.86 13.96 -9.46
C THR A 162 -6.61 13.64 -10.75
N PRO A 163 -7.92 13.37 -10.66
CA PRO A 163 -8.80 13.50 -11.82
C PRO A 163 -8.85 14.95 -12.36
N ASP A 164 -8.29 15.92 -11.63
CA ASP A 164 -8.25 17.35 -11.98
C ASP A 164 -7.08 17.77 -12.89
N ILE A 165 -6.22 16.84 -13.31
CA ILE A 165 -5.10 17.17 -14.20
C ILE A 165 -5.58 17.70 -15.56
N VAL A 166 -6.74 17.24 -16.02
CA VAL A 166 -7.36 17.68 -17.28
C VAL A 166 -7.83 19.15 -17.17
N PRO A 167 -8.65 19.55 -16.19
CA PRO A 167 -8.98 20.96 -15.96
C PRO A 167 -7.77 21.90 -15.87
N ILE A 168 -6.71 21.51 -15.16
CA ILE A 168 -5.49 22.34 -14.99
C ILE A 168 -4.75 22.50 -16.33
N ALA A 169 -4.58 21.41 -17.08
CA ALA A 169 -3.92 21.45 -18.39
C ALA A 169 -4.68 22.34 -19.38
N VAL A 170 -6.02 22.25 -19.39
CA VAL A 170 -6.88 23.12 -20.21
C VAL A 170 -6.73 24.58 -19.79
N GLY A 171 -6.69 24.88 -18.49
CA GLY A 171 -6.47 26.22 -17.97
C GLY A 171 -5.14 26.84 -18.44
N CYS A 172 -4.04 26.08 -18.35
CA CYS A 172 -2.72 26.54 -18.81
C CYS A 172 -2.69 26.80 -20.33
N ALA A 173 -3.30 25.91 -21.12
CA ALA A 173 -3.36 26.08 -22.58
C ALA A 173 -4.12 27.34 -23.00
N LEU A 174 -5.24 27.66 -22.33
CA LEU A 174 -6.02 28.86 -22.60
C LEU A 174 -5.25 30.15 -22.29
N ILE A 175 -4.52 30.20 -21.17
CA ILE A 175 -3.70 31.37 -20.80
C ILE A 175 -2.59 31.61 -21.83
N LEU A 176 -1.88 30.55 -22.26
CA LEU A 176 -0.83 30.67 -23.27
C LEU A 176 -1.37 31.21 -24.60
N LEU A 177 -2.53 30.72 -25.04
CA LEU A 177 -3.17 31.18 -26.28
C LEU A 177 -3.53 32.67 -26.18
N ILE A 178 -4.14 33.11 -25.07
CA ILE A 178 -4.49 34.52 -24.85
C ILE A 178 -3.24 35.41 -24.91
N VAL A 179 -2.15 35.00 -24.26
CA VAL A 179 -0.89 35.76 -24.28
C VAL A 179 -0.33 35.89 -25.71
N ILE A 180 -0.34 34.80 -26.49
CA ILE A 180 0.12 34.82 -27.89
C ILE A 180 -0.72 35.79 -28.73
N VAL A 181 -2.06 35.74 -28.59
CA VAL A 181 -2.97 36.64 -29.31
C VAL A 181 -2.74 38.10 -28.92
N LEU A 182 -2.54 38.39 -27.63
CA LEU A 182 -2.24 39.74 -27.15
C LEU A 182 -0.91 40.26 -27.72
N ILE A 183 0.14 39.44 -27.75
CA ILE A 183 1.43 39.82 -28.33
C ILE A 183 1.27 40.11 -29.83
N ALA A 184 0.59 39.24 -30.57
CA ALA A 184 0.32 39.43 -32.00
C ALA A 184 -0.49 40.71 -32.26
N TYR A 185 -1.51 40.97 -31.45
CA TYR A 185 -2.32 42.18 -31.52
C TYR A 185 -1.48 43.44 -31.25
N LEU A 186 -0.65 43.44 -30.21
CA LEU A 186 0.21 44.56 -29.86
C LEU A 186 1.27 44.83 -30.94
N ALA A 187 1.89 43.77 -31.50
CA ALA A 187 2.84 43.89 -32.60
C ALA A 187 2.18 44.45 -33.86
N GLY A 188 1.01 43.90 -34.25
CA GLY A 188 0.23 44.40 -35.39
C GLY A 188 -0.19 45.87 -35.20
N ARG A 189 -0.71 46.22 -34.02
CA ARG A 189 -1.08 47.60 -33.69
C ARG A 189 0.12 48.54 -33.72
N ARG A 190 1.30 48.10 -33.29
CA ARG A 190 2.54 48.89 -33.36
C ARG A 190 2.97 49.12 -34.82
N SER A 191 2.85 48.13 -35.70
CA SER A 191 3.14 48.26 -37.13
C SER A 191 2.16 49.16 -37.88
N THR A 192 0.87 49.18 -37.52
CA THR A 192 -0.09 50.09 -38.15
C THR A 192 0.15 51.54 -37.75
N ARG A 193 0.59 51.79 -36.51
CA ARG A 193 0.91 53.14 -36.01
C ARG A 193 2.17 53.74 -36.67
N SER A 194 3.06 52.92 -37.24
CA SER A 194 4.24 53.41 -37.99
C SER A 194 3.97 53.65 -39.47
N ARG A 195 2.74 53.43 -39.98
CA ARG A 195 2.36 53.70 -41.39
C ARG A 195 1.40 54.90 -41.51
N GLY A 196 1.62 55.93 -40.69
CA GLY A 196 0.89 57.20 -40.79
C GLY A 196 1.57 58.19 -41.75
N TYR A 197 0.89 58.45 -42.87
CA TYR A 197 0.97 59.62 -43.78
C TYR A 197 2.35 60.02 -44.34
N VAL A 198 2.62 59.60 -45.57
CA VAL A 198 3.34 60.44 -46.55
C VAL A 198 2.33 60.77 -47.65
N SER A 199 1.66 61.90 -47.51
CA SER A 199 0.93 62.53 -48.61
C SER A 199 1.92 63.37 -49.41
N MET A 200 1.95 63.10 -50.72
CA MET A 200 2.48 63.98 -51.78
C MET A 200 1.90 65.39 -51.69
#